data_AF-A0A2D6AD70-F1
#
_entry.id   AF-A0A2D6AD70-F1
#
_cell.length_a   1.000
_cell.length_b   1.000
_cell.length_c   1.000
_cell.angle_alpha   90.00
_cell.angle_beta   90.00
_cell.angle_gamma   90.00
#
_symmetry.space_group_name_H-M   'P 1'
#
loop_
_entity.id
_entity.type
_entity.pdbx_description
1 polymer ?
#
loop_
_entity_poly.entity_id
_entity_poly.type
_entity_poly.pdbx_seq_one_letter_code
_entity_poly.pdbx_strand_id
1 'polypeptide(L)' 'MPCPVCLETFTLTKVIEFECGHCVHEQCLVKMLQKRVRKCPLCRYKFKWYYSAPKQTLMQSYTVTPKHQ' A
#
# COMPACT_ATOMS: atom_id res chain seq x y z
N MET A 1 -12.38 1.21 -8.43
CA MET A 1 -12.14 2.28 -7.45
C MET A 1 -10.84 2.99 -7.83
N PRO A 2 -10.77 4.33 -7.89
CA PRO A 2 -9.53 5.05 -8.16
C PRO A 2 -8.61 5.12 -6.93
N CYS A 3 -7.33 5.39 -7.16
CA CYS A 3 -6.37 5.64 -6.08
C CYS A 3 -6.76 6.92 -5.32
N PRO A 4 -6.97 6.88 -4.00
CA PRO A 4 -7.39 8.05 -3.22
C PRO A 4 -6.31 9.14 -3.08
N VAL A 5 -5.09 8.89 -3.58
CA VAL A 5 -3.96 9.82 -3.49
C VAL A 5 -3.77 10.63 -4.77
N CYS A 6 -3.87 9.98 -5.95
CA CYS A 6 -3.70 10.64 -7.24
C CYS A 6 -5.00 10.74 -8.06
N LEU A 7 -6.08 10.11 -7.59
CA LEU A 7 -7.40 10.06 -8.24
C LEU A 7 -7.43 9.33 -9.61
N GLU A 8 -6.33 8.69 -9.99
CA GLU A 8 -6.25 7.85 -11.19
C GLU A 8 -6.74 6.41 -10.92
N THR A 9 -7.36 5.80 -11.92
CA THR A 9 -7.79 4.40 -11.86
C THR A 9 -6.59 3.46 -11.69
N PHE A 10 -6.75 2.42 -10.87
CA PHE A 10 -5.75 1.35 -10.82
C PHE A 10 -5.63 0.66 -12.17
N THR A 11 -4.46 0.73 -12.79
CA THR A 11 -4.15 0.07 -14.07
C THR A 11 -3.08 -1.01 -13.86
N LEU A 12 -2.24 -1.28 -14.86
CA LEU A 12 -1.10 -2.23 -14.79
C LEU A 12 0.01 -1.78 -13.81
N THR A 13 -0.19 -0.70 -13.07
CA THR A 13 0.72 -0.22 -12.03
C THR A 13 0.63 -1.10 -10.78
N LYS A 14 1.75 -1.21 -10.04
CA LYS A 14 1.75 -1.92 -8.76
C LYS A 14 0.86 -1.20 -7.75
N VAL A 15 -0.06 -1.96 -7.16
CA VAL A 15 -0.99 -1.51 -6.12
C VAL A 15 -0.58 -2.15 -4.79
N ILE A 16 -0.69 -1.37 -3.71
CA ILE A 16 -0.47 -1.85 -2.34
C ILE A 16 -1.80 -1.77 -1.60
N GLU A 17 -2.19 -2.89 -0.98
CA GLU A 17 -3.30 -2.96 -0.05
C GLU A 17 -2.80 -2.77 1.39
N PHE A 18 -3.46 -1.90 2.15
CA PHE A 18 -3.20 -1.73 3.57
C PHE A 18 -3.88 -2.82 4.41
N GLU A 19 -3.45 -3.03 5.66
CA GLU A 19 -4.11 -3.95 6.61
C GLU A 19 -5.61 -3.65 6.81
N CYS A 20 -6.03 -2.41 6.55
CA CYS A 20 -7.43 -2.00 6.60
C CYS A 20 -8.24 -2.32 5.33
N GLY A 21 -7.66 -3.00 4.34
CA GLY A 21 -8.31 -3.43 3.09
C GLY A 21 -8.39 -2.35 2.00
N HIS A 22 -7.76 -1.19 2.19
CA HIS A 22 -7.77 -0.10 1.21
C HIS A 22 -6.52 -0.12 0.34
N CYS A 23 -6.67 0.27 -0.93
CA CYS A 23 -5.60 0.21 -1.91
C CYS A 23 -5.09 1.61 -2.31
N VAL A 24 -3.79 1.70 -2.62
CA VAL A 24 -3.15 2.86 -3.26
C VAL A 24 -2.09 2.38 -4.26
N HIS A 25 -1.71 3.23 -5.23
CA HIS A 25 -0.53 2.94 -6.05
C HIS A 25 0.73 2.87 -5.18
N GLU A 26 1.66 1.98 -5.50
CA GLU A 26 2.96 1.86 -4.81
C GLU A 26 3.70 3.21 -4.80
N GLN A 27 3.74 3.91 -5.93
CA GLN A 27 4.34 5.24 -6.04
C GLN A 27 3.61 6.29 -5.19
N CYS A 28 2.29 6.16 -5.03
CA CYS A 28 1.51 7.04 -4.16
C CYS A 28 1.83 6.79 -2.69
N LEU A 29 2.02 5.53 -2.29
CA LEU A 29 2.49 5.20 -0.95
C LEU A 29 3.88 5.80 -0.68
N VAL A 30 4.82 5.70 -1.63
CA VAL A 30 6.15 6.33 -1.49
C VAL A 30 6.04 7.84 -1.28
N LYS A 31 5.21 8.53 -2.08
CA LYS A 31 4.95 9.98 -1.92
C LYS A 31 4.32 10.31 -0.57
N MET A 32 3.40 9.48 -0.08
CA MET A 32 2.81 9.64 1.26
C MET A 32 3.89 9.52 2.36
N LEU A 33 4.75 8.51 2.26
CA LEU A 33 5.82 8.27 3.23
C LEU A 33 6.85 9.41 3.24
N GLN A 34 7.22 9.94 2.07
CA GLN A 34 8.07 11.13 1.95
C GLN A 34 7.46 12.35 2.67
N LYS A 35 6.13 12.50 2.62
CA LYS A 35 5.36 13.53 3.34
C LYS A 35 5.09 13.18 4.81
N ARG A 36 5.72 12.13 5.35
CA ARG A 36 5.54 11.62 6.72
C ARG A 36 4.10 11.17 7.04
N VAL A 37 3.30 10.85 6.03
CA VAL A 37 1.95 10.30 6.21
C VAL A 37 2.05 8.79 6.43
N ARG A 38 1.71 8.33 7.63
CA ARG A 38 1.72 6.91 8.04
C ARG A 38 0.34 6.37 8.41
N LYS A 39 -0.68 6.83 7.68
CA LYS A 39 -2.08 6.47 7.88
C LYS A 39 -2.75 6.25 6.53
N CYS A 40 -3.69 5.31 6.47
CA CYS A 40 -4.53 5.12 5.30
C CYS A 40 -5.25 6.43 4.94
N PRO A 41 -5.27 6.87 3.68
CA PRO A 41 -5.92 8.12 3.29
C PRO A 41 -7.46 8.04 3.38
N LEU A 42 -8.03 6.84 3.37
CA LEU A 42 -9.47 6.61 3.42
C LEU A 42 -9.99 6.49 4.86
N CYS A 43 -9.44 5.57 5.66
CA CYS A 43 -9.95 5.29 7.02
C CYS A 43 -9.04 5.76 8.15
N ARG A 44 -7.88 6.36 7.84
CA ARG A 44 -6.88 6.85 8.81
C ARG A 44 -6.25 5.77 9.70
N TYR A 45 -6.48 4.48 9.40
CA TYR A 45 -5.80 3.37 10.06
C TYR A 45 -4.28 3.56 10.00
N LYS A 46 -3.62 3.53 11.15
CA LYS A 46 -2.17 3.69 11.28
C LYS A 46 -1.51 2.36 10.92
N PHE A 47 -0.77 2.32 9.83
CA PHE A 47 0.05 1.16 9.51
C PHE A 47 1.45 1.31 10.12
N LYS A 48 1.97 0.24 10.71
CA LYS A 48 3.34 0.19 11.24
C LYS A 48 4.26 -0.31 10.13
N TRP A 49 4.81 0.61 9.35
CA TRP A 49 5.87 0.26 8.40
C TRP A 49 7.22 0.17 9.10
N TYR A 50 7.86 -1.00 9.05
CA TYR A 50 9.30 -1.17 9.28
C TYR A 50 9.98 -0.95 7.92
N TYR A 51 10.53 0.24 7.69
CA TYR A 51 11.20 0.57 6.45
C TYR A 51 12.57 -0.11 6.42
N SER A 52 12.63 -1.37 5.97
CA SER A 52 13.89 -1.95 5.50
C SER A 52 14.19 -1.29 4.15
N ALA A 53 15.18 -0.41 4.13
CA ALA A 53 15.77 0.14 2.91
C ALA A 53 16.05 -0.98 1.89
N PRO A 54 16.03 -0.69 0.57
CA PRO A 54 15.85 -1.70 -0.46
C PRO A 54 17.00 -2.71 -0.45
N LYS A 55 16.70 -3.96 -0.10
CA LYS A 55 17.44 -5.08 -0.71
C LYS A 55 16.67 -5.43 -1.97
N GLN A 56 17.19 -4.99 -3.12
CA GLN A 56 16.93 -5.68 -4.39
C GLN A 56 17.16 -7.17 -4.13
N THR A 57 16.09 -7.97 -4.08
CA THR A 57 16.01 -9.39 -4.42
C THR A 57 14.68 -9.94 -3.88
N LEU A 58 14.02 -10.75 -4.71
CA LEU A 58 12.89 -11.62 -4.39
C LEU A 58 11.53 -10.95 -4.19
N MET A 59 10.84 -10.87 -5.32
CA MET A 59 9.48 -11.40 -5.45
C MET A 59 9.27 -12.59 -4.50
N GLN A 60 8.56 -12.40 -3.39
CA GLN A 60 7.93 -13.49 -2.66
C GLN A 60 6.52 -13.06 -2.28
N SER A 61 5.58 -13.54 -3.10
CA SER A 61 4.23 -13.94 -2.76
C SER A 61 3.74 -13.46 -1.39
N TYR A 62 2.93 -12.41 -1.38
CA TYR A 62 1.90 -12.31 -0.35
C TYR A 62 0.97 -13.49 -0.61
N THR A 63 1.14 -14.57 0.15
CA THR A 63 0.08 -15.56 0.26
C THR A 63 -1.11 -14.81 0.85
N VAL A 64 -2.12 -14.60 0.00
CA VAL A 64 -3.46 -14.26 0.46
C VAL A 64 -3.83 -15.39 1.40
N THR A 65 -3.69 -15.18 2.71
CA THR A 65 -4.27 -16.10 3.67
C THR A 65 -5.78 -15.99 3.46
N PRO A 66 -6.46 -17.05 3.00
CA PRO A 66 -7.90 -17.02 2.95
C PRO A 66 -8.37 -16.90 4.39
N LYS A 67 -9.07 -15.81 4.72
CA LYS A 67 -9.89 -15.75 5.93
C LYS A 67 -10.91 -16.88 5.83
N HIS A 68 -10.65 -17.98 6.53
CA HIS A 68 -11.64 -18.99 6.81
C HIS A 68 -11.90 -18.98 8.32
N GLN A 69 -13.12 -18.56 8.63
CA GLN A 69 -13.93 -18.80 9.82
C GLN A 69 -13.43 -18.27 11.17
#